data_AF-A0A0G0RGF8-F1
#
_entry.id   AF-A0A0G0RGF8-F1
#
_cell.length_a   1.000
_cell.length_b   1.000
_cell.length_c   1.000
_cell.angle_alpha   90.00
_cell.angle_beta   90.00
_cell.angle_gamma   90.00
#
_symmetry.space_group_name_H-M   'P 1'
#
loop_
_entity.id
_entity.type
_entity.pdbx_description
1 polymer ?
#
loop_
_entity_poly.entity_id
_entity_poly.type
_entity_poly.pdbx_seq_one_letter_code
_entity_poly.pdbx_strand_id
1 'polypeptide(L)'
;MNSFTTSLHDEKTFYQAFMKDLEHCQQELIIESPFITSERMKSLWPTLRKLHNRNVKIFIITRDPKEHSEGYNLQSEREIEALEDIGIQVLLCRGNHHRKLAILDRTILWEGSLNILSQIHSREFMRRLEGGGFAEDLFIFLNFGRYI
;
A
#
# COMPACT_ATOMS: atom_id res chain seq x y z
N MET A 1 13.21 -26.52 1.49
CA MET A 1 12.39 -25.75 0.53
C MET A 1 11.63 -24.71 1.34
N ASN A 2 11.76 -23.43 1.04
CA ASN A 2 10.98 -22.41 1.75
C ASN A 2 9.51 -22.65 1.42
N SER A 3 8.73 -23.00 2.44
CA SER A 3 7.28 -23.10 2.33
C SER A 3 6.71 -21.71 2.04
N PHE A 4 5.75 -21.63 1.12
CA PHE A 4 5.00 -20.42 0.85
C PHE A 4 3.55 -20.75 0.58
N THR A 5 2.67 -19.77 0.81
CA THR A 5 1.26 -19.85 0.43
C THR A 5 0.91 -18.76 -0.56
N THR A 6 -0.10 -19.00 -1.40
CA THR A 6 -0.60 -18.03 -2.36
C THR A 6 -2.12 -18.05 -2.45
N SER A 7 -2.72 -16.88 -2.66
CA SER A 7 -4.15 -16.75 -2.93
C SER A 7 -4.41 -15.60 -3.91
N LEU A 8 -5.51 -15.71 -4.66
CA LEU A 8 -6.00 -14.67 -5.56
C LEU A 8 -7.27 -14.06 -4.97
N HIS A 9 -7.34 -12.74 -5.03
CA HIS A 9 -8.46 -11.96 -4.53
C HIS A 9 -8.91 -10.99 -5.62
N ASP A 10 -10.22 -10.84 -5.75
CA ASP A 10 -10.85 -9.84 -6.60
C ASP A 10 -11.14 -8.54 -5.80
N GLU A 11 -11.78 -7.56 -6.44
CA GLU A 11 -12.15 -6.31 -5.79
C GLU A 11 -13.09 -6.48 -4.58
N LYS A 12 -13.78 -7.63 -4.47
CA LYS A 12 -14.75 -7.91 -3.41
C LYS A 12 -14.10 -8.56 -2.20
N THR A 13 -13.08 -9.38 -2.42
CA THR A 13 -12.41 -10.18 -1.38
C THR A 13 -11.09 -9.59 -0.91
N PHE A 14 -10.46 -8.72 -1.70
CA PHE A 14 -9.15 -8.13 -1.39
C PHE A 14 -9.15 -7.40 -0.05
N TYR A 15 -10.01 -6.39 0.13
CA TYR A 15 -9.96 -5.54 1.32
C TYR A 15 -10.19 -6.32 2.61
N GLN A 16 -11.06 -7.33 2.60
CA GLN A 16 -11.28 -8.16 3.78
C GLN A 16 -10.03 -8.95 4.16
N ALA A 17 -9.33 -9.54 3.18
CA ALA A 17 -8.10 -10.27 3.42
C ALA A 17 -6.94 -9.33 3.80
N PHE A 18 -6.79 -8.23 3.07
CA PHE A 18 -5.76 -7.22 3.32
C PHE A 18 -5.87 -6.61 4.72
N MET A 19 -7.09 -6.28 5.18
CA MET A 19 -7.30 -5.73 6.52
C MET A 19 -6.91 -6.71 7.63
N LYS A 20 -7.10 -8.02 7.42
CA LYS A 20 -6.60 -9.05 8.36
C LYS A 20 -5.08 -9.07 8.40
N ASP A 21 -4.40 -8.98 7.26
CA ASP A 21 -2.93 -8.91 7.24
C ASP A 21 -2.43 -7.64 7.94
N LEU A 22 -3.09 -6.49 7.72
CA LEU A 22 -2.78 -5.24 8.41
C LEU A 22 -2.98 -5.36 9.94
N GLU A 23 -4.01 -6.06 10.41
CA GLU A 23 -4.22 -6.26 11.85
C GLU A 23 -3.06 -7.01 12.51
N HIS A 24 -2.44 -7.95 11.80
CA HIS A 24 -1.33 -8.78 12.29
C HIS A 24 0.06 -8.20 12.00
N CYS A 25 0.18 -7.17 11.15
CA CYS A 25 1.44 -6.52 10.83
C CYS A 25 2.08 -5.86 12.08
N GLN A 26 3.37 -6.13 12.28
CA GLN A 26 4.09 -5.82 13.53
C GLN A 26 5.29 -4.88 13.38
N GLN A 27 5.94 -4.86 12.22
CA GLN A 27 7.23 -4.16 12.04
C GLN A 27 7.13 -3.09 10.97
N GLU A 28 6.60 -3.45 9.81
CA GLU A 28 6.65 -2.56 8.65
C GLU A 28 5.50 -2.82 7.66
N LEU A 29 4.92 -1.72 7.19
CA LEU A 29 3.97 -1.68 6.10
C LEU A 29 4.49 -0.74 5.00
N ILE A 30 4.64 -1.27 3.79
CA ILE A 30 4.80 -0.47 2.58
C ILE A 30 3.55 -0.63 1.73
N ILE A 31 2.96 0.47 1.30
CA ILE A 31 1.92 0.47 0.28
C ILE A 31 2.40 1.35 -0.86
N GLU A 32 2.38 0.80 -2.07
CA GLU A 32 2.63 1.57 -3.28
C GLU A 32 1.34 1.58 -4.12
N SER A 33 0.81 2.78 -4.34
CA SER A 33 -0.41 2.98 -5.11
C SER A 33 -0.36 4.32 -5.83
N PRO A 34 -0.64 4.36 -7.15
CA PRO A 34 -0.42 5.57 -7.95
C PRO A 34 -1.46 6.66 -7.73
N PHE A 35 -2.55 6.35 -7.03
CA PHE A 35 -3.63 7.28 -6.74
C PHE A 35 -4.08 7.10 -5.30
N ILE A 36 -4.45 8.20 -4.67
CA ILE A 36 -5.05 8.23 -3.33
C ILE A 36 -6.40 8.95 -3.45
N THR A 37 -7.46 8.36 -2.89
CA THR A 37 -8.78 9.02 -2.79
C THR A 37 -9.23 9.08 -1.34
N SER A 38 -9.81 10.21 -0.94
CA SER A 38 -10.34 10.38 0.42
C SER A 38 -11.38 9.33 0.79
N GLU A 39 -12.20 8.90 -0.17
CA GLU A 39 -13.22 7.87 0.10
C GLU A 39 -12.60 6.53 0.48
N ARG A 40 -11.55 6.10 -0.21
CA ARG A 40 -10.84 4.87 0.15
C ARG A 40 -10.09 5.05 1.46
N MET A 41 -9.45 6.19 1.66
CA MET A 41 -8.69 6.48 2.87
C MET A 41 -9.55 6.47 4.14
N LYS A 42 -10.82 6.93 4.09
CA LYS A 42 -11.77 6.79 5.22
C LYS A 42 -11.83 5.36 5.78
N SER A 43 -11.76 4.35 4.90
CA SER A 43 -11.80 2.93 5.31
C SER A 43 -10.47 2.42 5.88
N LEU A 44 -9.34 2.99 5.44
CA LEU A 44 -7.99 2.58 5.84
C LEU A 44 -7.47 3.32 7.08
N TRP A 45 -7.91 4.57 7.29
CA TRP A 45 -7.48 5.45 8.38
C TRP A 45 -7.51 4.79 9.77
N PRO A 46 -8.59 4.10 10.18
CA PRO A 46 -8.63 3.45 11.49
C PRO A 46 -7.51 2.43 11.68
N THR A 47 -7.17 1.67 10.64
CA THR A 47 -6.13 0.63 10.69
C THR A 47 -4.74 1.23 10.62
N LEU A 48 -4.51 2.22 9.76
CA LEU A 48 -3.23 2.94 9.68
C LEU A 48 -2.88 3.61 11.02
N ARG A 49 -3.86 4.22 11.70
CA ARG A 49 -3.67 4.79 13.04
C ARG A 49 -3.33 3.73 14.09
N LYS A 50 -4.00 2.56 14.05
CA LYS A 50 -3.69 1.44 14.95
C LYS A 50 -2.26 0.94 14.72
N LEU A 51 -1.85 0.79 13.46
CA LEU A 51 -0.49 0.38 13.10
C LEU A 51 0.55 1.38 13.60
N HIS A 52 0.34 2.67 13.32
CA HIS A 52 1.21 3.74 13.79
C HIS A 52 1.32 3.74 15.33
N ASN A 53 0.21 3.59 16.05
CA ASN A 53 0.21 3.52 17.52
C ASN A 53 0.92 2.28 18.08
N ARG A 54 1.07 1.21 17.28
CA ARG A 54 1.88 0.03 17.61
C ARG A 54 3.36 0.20 17.22
N ASN A 55 3.77 1.39 16.77
CA ASN A 55 5.11 1.69 16.25
C ASN A 55 5.50 0.88 15.01
N VAL A 56 4.51 0.44 14.22
CA VAL A 56 4.78 -0.13 12.89
C VAL A 56 5.26 1.00 11.98
N LYS A 57 6.37 0.79 11.28
CA LYS A 57 6.86 1.74 10.26
C LYS A 57 5.94 1.70 9.06
N ILE A 58 5.38 2.84 8.66
CA ILE A 58 4.46 2.90 7.52
C ILE A 58 5.05 3.80 6.45
N PHE A 59 5.17 3.26 5.24
CA PHE A 59 5.63 3.97 4.05
C PHE A 59 4.54 3.92 2.98
N ILE A 60 4.10 5.10 2.54
CA ILE A 60 3.16 5.24 1.44
C ILE A 60 3.91 5.80 0.23
N ILE A 61 4.01 5.01 -0.82
CA ILE A 61 4.64 5.41 -2.08
C ILE A 61 3.52 5.73 -3.06
N THR A 62 3.49 6.96 -3.55
CA THR A 62 2.42 7.40 -4.45
C THR A 62 2.93 8.35 -5.53
N ARG A 63 2.12 8.57 -6.55
CA ARG A 63 2.46 9.51 -7.62
C ARG A 63 2.36 10.94 -7.08
N ASP A 64 3.29 11.80 -7.49
CA ASP A 64 3.27 13.23 -7.15
C ASP A 64 1.90 13.82 -7.58
N PRO A 65 1.13 14.43 -6.64
CA PRO A 65 -0.16 15.04 -6.95
C PRO A 65 -0.13 16.04 -8.11
N LYS A 66 1.04 16.64 -8.39
CA LYS A 66 1.25 17.57 -9.51
C LYS A 66 1.12 16.90 -10.88
N GLU A 67 1.22 15.58 -10.96
CA GLU A 67 1.03 14.80 -12.19
C GLU A 67 -0.42 14.30 -12.38
N HIS A 68 -1.34 14.67 -11.48
CA HIS A 68 -2.75 14.31 -11.58
C HIS A 68 -3.58 15.39 -12.30
N SER A 69 -4.67 14.97 -12.94
CA SER A 69 -5.69 15.87 -13.48
C SER A 69 -6.43 16.63 -12.37
N GLU A 70 -7.04 17.76 -12.71
CA GLU A 70 -7.81 18.58 -11.77
C GLU A 70 -8.83 17.76 -10.97
N GLY A 71 -8.85 17.97 -9.64
CA GLY A 71 -9.72 17.28 -8.69
C GLY A 71 -9.04 16.09 -7.99
N TYR A 72 -8.28 15.26 -8.73
CA TYR A 72 -7.51 14.17 -8.13
C TYR A 72 -6.28 14.67 -7.36
N ASN A 73 -5.67 15.77 -7.84
CA ASN A 73 -4.55 16.42 -7.18
C ASN A 73 -4.90 16.87 -5.75
N LEU A 74 -6.03 17.59 -5.58
CA LEU A 74 -6.41 18.17 -4.28
C LEU A 74 -6.74 17.13 -3.23
N GLN A 75 -7.44 16.05 -3.60
CA GLN A 75 -7.70 14.95 -2.66
C GLN A 75 -6.42 14.20 -2.32
N SER A 76 -5.52 13.99 -3.29
CA SER A 76 -4.27 13.28 -3.05
C SER A 76 -3.39 14.09 -2.09
N GLU A 77 -3.23 15.40 -2.37
CA GLU A 77 -2.49 16.34 -1.52
C GLU A 77 -3.02 16.36 -0.09
N ARG A 78 -4.35 16.48 0.10
CA ARG A 78 -4.96 16.46 1.44
C ARG A 78 -4.69 15.17 2.22
N GLU A 79 -4.80 14.01 1.56
CA GLU A 79 -4.55 12.74 2.25
C GLU A 79 -3.05 12.54 2.54
N ILE A 80 -2.17 13.03 1.66
CA ILE A 80 -0.72 13.03 1.89
C ILE A 80 -0.37 13.90 3.09
N GLU A 81 -0.85 15.14 3.14
CA GLU A 81 -0.66 16.04 4.29
C GLU A 81 -1.14 15.39 5.58
N ALA A 82 -2.34 14.78 5.57
CA ALA A 82 -2.89 14.12 6.75
C ALA A 82 -2.08 12.89 7.20
N LEU A 83 -1.43 12.16 6.27
CA LEU A 83 -0.54 11.03 6.59
C LEU A 83 0.74 11.55 7.24
N GLU A 84 1.36 12.56 6.65
CA GLU A 84 2.58 13.18 7.16
C GLU A 84 2.37 13.84 8.54
N ASP A 85 1.23 14.49 8.76
CA ASP A 85 0.84 15.11 10.03
C ASP A 85 0.84 14.14 11.22
N ILE A 86 0.57 12.85 10.97
CA ILE A 86 0.58 11.83 12.02
C ILE A 86 1.88 11.03 12.07
N GLY A 87 2.88 11.39 11.27
CA GLY A 87 4.20 10.75 11.24
C GLY A 87 4.32 9.56 10.28
N ILE A 88 3.35 9.34 9.39
CA ILE A 88 3.48 8.34 8.32
C ILE A 88 4.33 8.93 7.19
N GLN A 89 5.32 8.18 6.73
CA GLN A 89 6.22 8.65 5.67
C GLN A 89 5.58 8.45 4.30
N VAL A 90 5.55 9.53 3.51
CA VAL A 90 5.06 9.50 2.14
C VAL A 90 6.21 9.78 1.17
N LEU A 91 6.37 8.91 0.17
CA LEU A 91 7.36 9.07 -0.89
C LEU A 91 6.65 9.38 -2.21
N LEU A 92 6.93 10.55 -2.78
CA LEU A 92 6.36 10.99 -4.04
C LEU A 92 7.22 10.55 -5.22
N CYS A 93 6.62 9.80 -6.13
CA CYS A 93 7.24 9.38 -7.39
C CYS A 93 6.74 10.22 -8.56
N ARG A 94 7.66 10.62 -9.44
CA ARG A 94 7.37 11.25 -10.73
C ARG A 94 7.58 10.26 -11.88
N GLY A 95 7.00 10.56 -13.04
CA GLY A 95 7.27 9.83 -14.27
C GLY A 95 6.44 8.57 -14.43
N ASN A 96 5.12 8.72 -14.45
CA ASN A 96 4.16 7.63 -14.75
C ASN A 96 4.20 6.45 -13.77
N HIS A 97 4.50 6.72 -12.50
CA HIS A 97 4.45 5.72 -11.44
C HIS A 97 3.07 5.02 -11.39
N HIS A 98 3.00 3.70 -11.58
CA HIS A 98 1.72 2.96 -11.74
C HIS A 98 1.72 1.56 -11.10
N ARG A 99 2.70 1.26 -10.25
CA ARG A 99 2.78 -0.02 -9.52
C ARG A 99 1.75 -0.05 -8.40
N LYS A 100 1.29 -1.24 -8.07
CA LYS A 100 0.23 -1.48 -7.09
C LYS A 100 0.60 -2.71 -6.29
N LEU A 101 1.13 -2.46 -5.10
CA LEU A 101 1.61 -3.52 -4.23
C LEU A 101 1.57 -3.09 -2.77
N ALA A 102 1.62 -4.06 -1.88
CA ALA A 102 1.94 -3.82 -0.49
C ALA A 102 2.90 -4.90 0.03
N ILE A 103 3.82 -4.50 0.88
CA ILE A 103 4.75 -5.40 1.58
C ILE A 103 4.50 -5.24 3.07
N LEU A 104 4.27 -6.34 3.76
CA LEU A 104 4.08 -6.36 5.22
C LEU A 104 5.16 -7.25 5.84
N ASP A 105 5.88 -6.69 6.82
CA ASP A 105 6.90 -7.36 7.63
C ASP A 105 7.92 -8.16 6.79
N ARG A 106 8.21 -7.71 5.57
CA ARG A 106 9.08 -8.40 4.58
C ARG A 106 8.68 -9.86 4.29
N THR A 107 7.47 -10.28 4.67
CA THR A 107 7.03 -11.68 4.64
C THR A 107 5.80 -11.87 3.78
N ILE A 108 4.90 -10.89 3.77
CA ILE A 108 3.68 -10.90 2.95
C ILE A 108 3.83 -9.88 1.83
N LEU A 109 3.57 -10.33 0.61
CA LEU A 109 3.47 -9.51 -0.59
C LEU A 109 2.05 -9.54 -1.13
N TRP A 110 1.51 -8.37 -1.38
CA TRP A 110 0.32 -8.15 -2.20
C TRP A 110 0.74 -7.47 -3.50
N GLU A 111 0.32 -7.99 -4.65
CA GLU A 111 0.59 -7.41 -5.97
C GLU A 111 -0.59 -7.62 -6.92
N GLY A 112 -0.83 -6.69 -7.84
CA GLY A 112 -1.88 -6.88 -8.83
C GLY A 112 -2.29 -5.63 -9.59
N SER A 113 -3.52 -5.63 -10.10
CA SER A 113 -4.07 -4.50 -10.86
C SER A 113 -4.76 -3.47 -9.97
N LEU A 114 -5.13 -3.83 -8.73
CA LEU A 114 -5.97 -3.02 -7.85
C LEU A 114 -5.26 -1.82 -7.21
N ASN A 115 -5.84 -0.62 -7.32
CA ASN A 115 -5.33 0.57 -6.60
C ASN A 115 -5.72 0.53 -5.11
N ILE A 116 -4.80 0.11 -4.24
CA ILE A 116 -5.08 -0.09 -2.80
C ILE A 116 -5.65 1.18 -2.14
N LEU A 117 -5.13 2.36 -2.52
CA LEU A 117 -5.50 3.64 -1.91
C LEU A 117 -6.59 4.41 -2.68
N SER A 118 -7.13 3.85 -3.76
CA SER A 118 -8.15 4.55 -4.56
C SER A 118 -9.20 3.69 -5.27
N GLN A 119 -9.22 2.36 -5.09
CA GLN A 119 -10.18 1.51 -5.79
C GLN A 119 -11.61 1.78 -5.31
N ILE A 120 -12.57 1.77 -6.24
CA ILE A 120 -14.00 1.95 -5.97
C ILE A 120 -14.86 0.90 -6.73
N HIS A 121 -14.87 0.95 -8.08
CA HIS A 121 -15.77 0.14 -8.92
C HIS A 121 -15.08 -0.53 -10.13
N SER A 122 -13.77 -0.73 -10.07
CA SER A 122 -13.00 -1.47 -11.08
C SER A 122 -13.03 -2.97 -10.81
N ARG A 123 -13.03 -3.78 -11.88
CA ARG A 123 -12.82 -5.24 -11.84
C ARG A 123 -11.33 -5.51 -11.86
N GLU A 124 -10.79 -5.96 -10.74
CA GLU A 124 -9.35 -6.04 -10.52
C GLU A 124 -8.99 -7.30 -9.75
N PHE A 125 -7.70 -7.64 -9.76
CA PHE A 125 -7.21 -8.73 -8.94
C PHE A 125 -5.99 -8.30 -8.14
N MET A 126 -5.78 -9.00 -7.04
CA MET A 126 -4.57 -8.97 -6.23
C MET A 126 -4.17 -10.39 -5.89
N ARG A 127 -2.88 -10.69 -5.99
CA ARG A 127 -2.27 -11.91 -5.48
C ARG A 127 -1.66 -11.62 -4.12
N ARG A 128 -1.93 -12.50 -3.17
CA ARG A 128 -1.21 -12.59 -1.90
C ARG A 128 -0.16 -13.68 -2.01
N LEU A 129 1.04 -13.40 -1.51
CA LEU A 129 2.14 -14.34 -1.34
C LEU A 129 2.64 -14.19 0.09
N GLU A 130 2.77 -15.29 0.82
CA GLU A 130 3.27 -15.30 2.19
C GLU A 130 4.39 -16.31 2.34
N GLY A 131 5.52 -15.87 2.89
CA GLY A 131 6.74 -16.67 2.99
C GLY A 131 7.47 -16.76 1.65
N GLY A 132 8.31 -17.78 1.49
CA GLY A 132 9.04 -18.04 0.24
C GLY A 132 10.15 -17.05 -0.13
N GLY A 133 10.18 -15.84 0.45
CA GLY A 133 11.16 -14.79 0.12
C GLY A 133 10.66 -13.76 -0.90
N PHE A 134 9.45 -13.91 -1.46
CA PHE A 134 8.95 -13.04 -2.53
C PHE A 134 8.86 -11.55 -2.15
N ALA A 135 8.47 -11.27 -0.90
CA ALA A 135 8.38 -9.90 -0.40
C ALA A 135 9.76 -9.24 -0.27
N GLU A 136 10.76 -10.00 0.18
CA GLU A 136 12.16 -9.55 0.28
C GLU A 136 12.77 -9.36 -1.12
N ASP A 137 12.56 -10.31 -2.02
CA ASP A 137 13.03 -10.23 -3.41
C ASP A 137 12.50 -8.97 -4.10
N LEU A 138 11.20 -8.67 -3.94
CA LEU A 138 10.60 -7.47 -4.52
C LEU A 138 11.11 -6.19 -3.86
N PHE A 139 11.29 -6.20 -2.53
CA PHE A 139 11.88 -5.07 -1.80
C PHE A 139 13.28 -4.72 -2.32
N ILE A 140 14.14 -5.73 -2.50
CA ILE A 140 15.49 -5.59 -3.04
C ILE A 140 15.43 -5.14 -4.50
N PHE A 141 14.59 -5.77 -5.32
CA PHE A 141 14.45 -5.43 -6.74
C PHE A 141 14.04 -3.96 -6.96
N LEU A 142 13.13 -3.44 -6.14
CA LEU A 142 12.70 -2.04 -6.20
C LEU A 142 13.68 -1.08 -5.50
N ASN A 143 14.73 -1.63 -4.87
CA ASN A 143 15.75 -0.90 -4.14
C ASN A 143 15.17 0.02 -3.06
N PHE A 144 14.13 -0.46 -2.37
CA PHE A 144 13.45 0.33 -1.36
C PHE A 144 14.35 0.64 -0.16
N GLY A 145 15.30 -0.22 0.21
CA GLY A 145 16.27 0.04 1.29
C GLY A 145 17.20 1.25 1.07
N ARG A 146 17.19 1.85 -0.14
CA ARG A 146 17.85 3.14 -0.38
C ARG A 146 17.04 4.32 0.16
N TYR A 147 15.73 4.17 0.26
CA TYR A 147 14.79 5.26 0.54
C TYR A 147 14.12 5.14 1.92
N ILE A 148 14.05 3.92 2.48
CA ILE A 148 13.32 3.58 3.71
C ILE A 148 14.13 2.72 4.67
#